data_AF-S3UXD4-F1
#
_entry.id   AF-S3UXD4-F1
#
_cell.length_a   1.000
_cell.length_b   1.000
_cell.length_c   1.000
_cell.angle_alpha   90.00
_cell.angle_beta   90.00
_cell.angle_gamma   90.00
#
_symmetry.space_group_name_H-M   'P 1'
#
loop_
_entity.id
_entity.type
_entity.pdbx_description
1 polymer ?
#
loop_
_entity_poly.entity_id
_entity_poly.type
_entity_poly.pdbx_seq_one_letter_code
_entity_poly.pdbx_strand_id
1 'polypeptide(L)'
;MPMNKTLLLTLTLLVSTLLGSSNLKAQNPACGQICDFYVNCVESQTKKKFSAEEQTKVSSGCLNTCRKNFPAVTQCYENHSNQCVPFHACLVNTYKSKEKK
;
A
#
# COMPACT_ATOMS: atom_id res chain seq x y z
N MET A 1 -5.03 51.00 -14.59
CA MET A 1 -4.83 50.12 -13.42
C MET A 1 -4.03 48.91 -13.89
N PRO A 2 -2.76 48.77 -13.50
CA PRO A 2 -1.93 47.65 -13.95
C PRO A 2 -2.40 46.37 -13.25
N MET A 3 -2.88 45.40 -14.03
CA MET A 3 -3.31 44.10 -13.55
C MET A 3 -2.08 43.36 -12.99
N ASN A 4 -2.14 43.01 -11.70
CA ASN A 4 -1.05 42.48 -10.89
C ASN A 4 -0.46 41.21 -11.53
N LYS A 5 0.68 41.35 -12.23
CA LYS A 5 1.44 40.22 -12.83
C LYS A 5 1.81 39.15 -11.80
N THR A 6 1.87 39.51 -10.52
CA THR A 6 2.11 38.62 -9.38
C THR A 6 1.00 37.59 -9.21
N LEU A 7 -0.25 37.92 -9.53
CA LEU A 7 -1.40 37.04 -9.29
C LEU A 7 -1.44 35.86 -10.27
N LEU A 8 -0.95 36.07 -11.50
CA LEU A 8 -0.81 35.03 -12.52
C LEU A 8 0.30 34.02 -12.17
N LEU A 9 1.37 34.48 -11.52
CA LEU A 9 2.52 33.67 -11.10
C LEU A 9 2.18 32.76 -9.90
N THR A 10 1.37 33.25 -8.96
CA THR A 10 0.87 32.40 -7.85
C THR A 10 -0.10 31.32 -8.32
N LEU A 11 -0.92 31.61 -9.35
CA LEU A 11 -1.88 30.63 -9.87
C LEU A 11 -1.17 29.47 -10.61
N THR A 12 -0.08 29.75 -11.32
CA THR A 12 0.70 28.71 -12.04
C THR A 12 1.49 27.80 -11.09
N LEU A 13 1.90 28.29 -9.92
CA LEU A 13 2.61 27.49 -8.92
C LEU A 13 1.67 26.50 -8.20
N LEU A 14 0.42 26.90 -7.90
CA LEU A 14 -0.60 26.06 -7.27
C LEU A 14 -1.08 24.92 -8.19
N VAL A 15 -1.15 25.14 -9.50
CA VAL A 15 -1.51 24.08 -10.47
C VAL A 15 -0.39 23.04 -10.61
N SER A 16 0.87 23.44 -10.44
CA SER A 16 2.01 22.52 -10.59
C SER A 16 2.11 21.49 -9.47
N THR A 17 1.56 21.78 -8.27
CA THR A 17 1.50 20.80 -7.18
C THR A 17 0.42 19.73 -7.36
N LEU A 18 -0.53 19.88 -8.30
CA LEU A 18 -1.52 18.84 -8.60
C LEU A 18 -1.03 17.80 -9.61
N LEU A 19 0.09 18.05 -10.31
CA LEU A 19 0.63 17.15 -11.34
C LEU A 19 1.64 16.13 -10.78
N GLY A 20 1.92 16.18 -9.46
CA GLY A 20 2.79 15.23 -8.75
C GLY A 20 2.11 13.94 -8.28
N SER A 21 0.79 13.81 -8.45
CA SER A 21 0.11 12.53 -8.23
C SER A 21 0.31 11.67 -9.48
N SER A 22 1.49 11.05 -9.59
CA SER A 22 1.70 9.97 -10.55
C SER A 22 0.50 9.05 -10.47
N ASN A 23 -0.20 8.89 -11.59
CA ASN A 23 -1.37 8.05 -11.75
C ASN A 23 -1.24 6.73 -10.96
N LEU A 24 -1.75 6.71 -9.73
CA LEU A 24 -2.12 5.50 -9.00
C LEU A 24 -3.45 5.01 -9.59
N LYS A 25 -3.47 4.88 -10.93
CA LYS A 25 -4.52 4.25 -11.71
C LYS A 25 -4.68 2.84 -11.12
N ALA A 26 -5.82 2.59 -10.50
CA ALA A 26 -6.21 1.34 -9.84
C ALA A 26 -5.44 0.98 -8.55
N GLN A 27 -5.44 1.86 -7.53
CA GLN A 27 -5.34 1.35 -6.17
C GLN A 27 -6.64 0.59 -5.85
N ASN A 28 -6.58 -0.74 -5.82
CA ASN A 28 -7.66 -1.50 -5.20
C ASN A 28 -7.67 -1.15 -3.70
N PRO A 29 -8.72 -0.48 -3.19
CA PRO A 29 -8.76 0.01 -1.80
C PRO A 29 -8.57 -1.12 -0.79
N ALA A 30 -9.03 -2.33 -1.13
CA ALA A 30 -8.83 -3.52 -0.29
C ALA A 30 -7.33 -3.87 -0.14
N CYS A 31 -6.52 -3.75 -1.21
CA CYS A 31 -5.08 -3.99 -1.09
C CYS A 31 -4.38 -2.95 -0.21
N GLY A 32 -4.86 -1.69 -0.18
CA GLY A 32 -4.36 -0.68 0.75
C GLY A 32 -4.57 -1.14 2.20
N GLN A 33 -5.81 -1.44 2.55
CA GLN A 33 -6.17 -1.90 3.90
C GLN A 33 -5.43 -3.17 4.33
N ILE A 34 -5.33 -4.16 3.43
CA ILE A 34 -4.62 -5.42 3.70
C ILE A 34 -3.13 -5.16 3.94
N CYS A 35 -2.51 -4.27 3.15
CA CYS A 35 -1.10 -3.99 3.28
C CYS A 35 -0.76 -3.14 4.50
N ASP A 36 -1.62 -2.21 4.89
CA ASP A 36 -1.48 -1.49 6.16
C ASP A 36 -1.56 -2.47 7.34
N PHE A 37 -2.52 -3.40 7.31
CA PHE A 37 -2.61 -4.47 8.30
C PHE A 37 -1.35 -5.35 8.30
N TYR A 38 -0.85 -5.78 7.14
CA TYR A 38 0.37 -6.58 7.02
C TYR A 38 1.60 -5.88 7.60
N VAL A 39 1.81 -4.59 7.28
CA VAL A 39 2.93 -3.81 7.82
C VAL A 39 2.87 -3.77 9.34
N ASN A 40 1.72 -3.38 9.91
CA ASN A 40 1.53 -3.35 11.36
C ASN A 40 1.72 -4.73 12.01
N CYS A 41 1.29 -5.79 11.33
CA CYS A 41 1.46 -7.17 11.76
C CYS A 41 2.95 -7.54 11.84
N VAL A 42 3.75 -7.24 10.82
CA VAL A 42 5.19 -7.56 10.82
C VAL A 42 5.93 -6.74 11.87
N GLU A 43 5.62 -5.46 12.03
CA GLU A 43 6.21 -4.62 13.09
C GLU A 43 5.91 -5.19 14.49
N SER A 44 4.66 -5.62 14.71
CA SER A 44 4.23 -6.23 15.98
C SER A 44 4.94 -7.55 16.25
N GLN A 45 5.11 -8.41 15.25
CA GLN A 45 5.79 -9.70 15.41
C GLN A 45 7.30 -9.56 15.61
N THR A 46 7.93 -8.64 14.87
CA THR A 46 9.37 -8.39 14.98
C THR A 46 9.73 -7.52 16.18
N LYS A 47 8.74 -6.93 16.86
CA LYS A 47 8.91 -5.92 17.92
C LYS A 47 9.80 -4.75 17.49
N LYS A 48 9.90 -4.51 16.18
CA LYS A 48 10.71 -3.46 15.56
C LYS A 48 9.78 -2.62 14.70
N LYS A 49 9.78 -1.31 14.95
CA LYS A 49 9.17 -0.35 14.03
C LYS A 49 10.08 -0.15 12.82
N PHE A 50 9.49 -0.12 11.64
CA PHE A 50 10.19 0.19 10.42
C PHE A 50 10.54 1.67 10.35
N SER A 51 11.67 1.99 9.74
CA SER A 51 11.92 3.35 9.25
C SER A 51 10.93 3.70 8.13
N ALA A 52 10.78 4.98 7.82
CA ALA A 52 9.90 5.42 6.73
C ALA A 52 10.27 4.78 5.37
N GLU A 53 11.56 4.56 5.12
CA GLU A 53 12.06 3.91 3.90
C GLU A 53 11.76 2.41 3.90
N GLU A 54 11.97 1.71 5.03
CA GLU A 54 11.62 0.31 5.20
C GLU A 54 10.11 0.10 5.02
N GLN A 55 9.29 0.95 5.65
CA GLN A 55 7.84 0.91 5.56
C GLN A 55 7.37 1.08 4.11
N THR A 56 7.96 2.04 3.38
CA THR A 56 7.66 2.27 1.96
C THR A 56 7.99 1.04 1.10
N LYS A 57 9.13 0.40 1.36
CA LYS A 57 9.56 -0.81 0.65
C LYS A 57 8.65 -2.00 0.95
N VAL A 58 8.29 -2.22 2.22
CA VAL A 58 7.40 -3.32 2.63
C VAL A 58 5.99 -3.11 2.08
N SER A 59 5.44 -1.90 2.21
CA SER A 59 4.10 -1.57 1.72
C SER A 59 4.01 -1.70 0.20
N SER A 60 4.99 -1.18 -0.56
CA SER A 60 5.02 -1.34 -2.03
C SER A 60 5.15 -2.79 -2.48
N GLY A 61 5.99 -3.58 -1.81
CA GLY A 61 6.11 -5.02 -2.04
C GLY A 61 4.81 -5.77 -1.76
N CYS A 62 4.13 -5.41 -0.66
CA CYS A 62 2.82 -5.94 -0.34
C CYS A 62 1.78 -5.58 -1.40
N LEU A 63 1.68 -4.31 -1.80
CA LEU A 63 0.68 -3.84 -2.77
C LEU A 63 0.83 -4.57 -4.11
N ASN A 64 2.06 -4.75 -4.59
CA ASN A 64 2.33 -5.49 -5.82
C ASN A 64 1.88 -6.97 -5.70
N THR A 65 2.21 -7.60 -4.59
CA THR A 65 1.87 -9.01 -4.33
C THR A 65 0.35 -9.19 -4.17
N CYS A 66 -0.31 -8.28 -3.46
CA CYS A 66 -1.75 -8.25 -3.28
C CYS A 66 -2.46 -8.15 -4.62
N ARG A 67 -2.03 -7.24 -5.51
CA ARG A 67 -2.64 -7.12 -6.84
C ARG A 67 -2.50 -8.38 -7.68
N LYS A 68 -1.32 -9.01 -7.69
CA LYS A 68 -1.06 -10.24 -8.45
C LYS A 68 -1.82 -11.46 -7.93
N ASN A 69 -2.12 -11.48 -6.64
CA ASN A 69 -2.73 -12.62 -5.97
C ASN A 69 -4.07 -12.25 -5.31
N PHE A 70 -4.76 -11.24 -5.84
CA PHE A 70 -5.85 -10.55 -5.16
C PHE A 70 -6.87 -11.49 -4.52
N PRO A 71 -7.45 -12.47 -5.24
CA PRO A 71 -8.47 -13.35 -4.66
C PRO A 71 -7.98 -14.14 -3.44
N ALA A 72 -6.74 -14.61 -3.47
CA ALA A 72 -6.20 -15.43 -2.38
C ALA A 72 -5.77 -14.56 -1.18
N VAL A 73 -5.25 -13.36 -1.46
CA VAL A 73 -4.87 -12.40 -0.41
C VAL A 73 -6.10 -11.86 0.31
N THR A 74 -7.17 -11.51 -0.41
CA THR A 74 -8.44 -11.09 0.20
C THR A 74 -9.07 -12.22 1.00
N GLN A 75 -9.10 -13.45 0.47
CA GLN A 75 -9.64 -14.59 1.20
C GLN A 75 -8.90 -14.83 2.53
N CYS A 76 -7.56 -14.76 2.53
CA CYS A 76 -6.78 -14.85 3.77
C CYS A 76 -7.10 -13.71 4.75
N TYR A 77 -7.29 -12.49 4.23
CA TYR A 77 -7.62 -11.34 5.07
C TYR A 77 -9.03 -11.42 5.66
N GLU A 78 -10.03 -11.83 4.89
CA GLU A 78 -11.42 -11.97 5.35
C GLU A 78 -11.54 -13.02 6.47
N ASN A 79 -10.87 -14.17 6.29
CA ASN A 79 -10.90 -15.27 7.27
C ASN A 79 -10.11 -14.96 8.56
N HIS A 80 -9.13 -14.06 8.49
CA HIS A 80 -8.20 -13.78 9.57
C HIS A 80 -8.04 -12.27 9.81
N SER A 81 -9.11 -11.51 9.61
CA SER A 81 -9.10 -10.07 9.82
C SER A 81 -8.71 -9.76 11.27
N ASN A 82 -7.81 -8.81 11.45
CA ASN A 82 -7.23 -8.44 12.76
C ASN A 82 -6.37 -9.55 13.44
N GLN A 83 -6.21 -10.72 12.82
CA GLN A 83 -5.42 -11.83 13.36
C GLN A 83 -4.10 -11.97 12.59
N CYS A 84 -3.08 -11.23 13.04
CA CYS A 84 -1.79 -11.11 12.35
C CYS A 84 -1.12 -12.46 12.04
N VAL A 85 -0.95 -13.32 13.04
CA VAL A 85 -0.26 -14.62 12.88
C VAL A 85 -1.05 -15.56 11.94
N PRO A 86 -2.37 -15.77 12.13
CA PRO A 86 -3.18 -16.56 11.19
C PRO A 86 -3.20 -16.01 9.76
N PHE A 87 -3.30 -14.69 9.59
CA PHE A 87 -3.24 -14.05 8.27
C PHE A 87 -1.91 -14.33 7.57
N HIS A 88 -0.78 -14.12 8.27
CA HIS A 88 0.55 -14.36 7.72
C HIS A 88 0.73 -15.84 7.34
N ALA A 89 0.30 -16.77 8.21
CA ALA A 89 0.35 -18.20 7.93
C ALA A 89 -0.47 -18.58 6.69
N CYS A 90 -1.67 -18.00 6.53
CA CYS A 90 -2.52 -18.21 5.36
C CYS A 90 -1.83 -17.77 4.06
N LEU A 91 -1.19 -16.58 4.06
CA LEU A 91 -0.45 -16.10 2.89
C LEU A 91 0.71 -17.02 2.52
N VAL A 92 1.54 -17.40 3.50
CA VAL A 92 2.69 -18.28 3.27
C VAL A 92 2.25 -19.64 2.73
N ASN A 93 1.22 -20.24 3.30
CA ASN A 93 0.69 -21.52 2.84
C ASN A 93 0.10 -21.42 1.43
N THR A 94 -0.59 -20.33 1.13
CA THR A 94 -1.13 -20.05 -0.21
C THR A 94 -0.02 -19.97 -1.26
N TYR A 95 1.06 -19.24 -0.99
CA TYR A 95 2.16 -19.09 -1.94
C TYR A 95 2.97 -20.39 -2.10
N LYS A 96 3.26 -21.10 -1.00
CA LYS A 96 3.93 -22.41 -1.06
C LYS A 96 3.13 -23.46 -1.84
N SER A 97 1.81 -23.40 -1.78
CA SER A 97 0.94 -24.32 -2.53
C SER A 97 0.94 -24.04 -4.04
N LYS A 98 1.22 -22.80 -4.45
CA LYS A 98 1.37 -22.42 -5.87
C LYS A 98 2.72 -22.82 -6.46
N GLU A 99 3.78 -22.89 -5.66
CA GLU A 99 5.12 -23.34 -6.13
C GLU A 99 5.20 -24.85 -6.38
N LYS A 100 4.25 -25.64 -5.86
CA LYS A 100 4.19 -27.10 -6.05
C LYS A 100 3.32 -27.53 -7.23
N LYS A 101 2.87 -26.61 -8.06
CA LYS A 101 2.03 -26.84 -9.24
C LYS A 101 2.74 -26.33 -10.48
#